data_AF-A0AB38FWF0-F1
#
_entry.id   AF-A0AB38FWF0-F1
#
_cell.length_a   1.000
_cell.length_b   1.000
_cell.length_c   1.000
_cell.angle_alpha   90.00
_cell.angle_beta   90.00
_cell.angle_gamma   90.00
#
_symmetry.space_group_name_H-M   'P 1'
#
loop_
_entity.id
_entity.type
_entity.pdbx_description
1 polymer ?
#
loop_
_entity_poly.entity_id
_entity_poly.type
_entity_poly.pdbx_seq_one_letter_code
_entity_poly.pdbx_strand_id
1 'polypeptide(L)'
;MQLMKGVLAVGMVGLLVASVTGYAQDTQWQKNHPRREEVNQRLDNQDHRIKHDVKDGSMSRDEAKKLHEQDKSIRHQEQADARHDNGHITKHEQKRLNNEENHVNHEISSAQ
;
A
#
# COMPACT_ATOMS: atom_id res chain seq x y z
N MET A 1 -69.46 -23.53 -2.75
CA MET A 1 -68.53 -23.67 -3.90
C MET A 1 -67.12 -23.52 -3.32
N GLN A 2 -66.46 -24.63 -2.97
CA GLN A 2 -65.30 -25.19 -3.68
C GLN A 2 -64.18 -24.16 -3.92
N LEU A 3 -63.11 -24.20 -3.11
CA LEU A 3 -61.87 -24.97 -3.33
C LEU A 3 -60.96 -24.35 -4.39
N MET A 4 -59.72 -24.01 -3.99
CA MET A 4 -58.43 -24.15 -4.71
C MET A 4 -57.37 -23.37 -3.91
N LYS A 5 -56.67 -23.98 -2.94
CA LYS A 5 -55.41 -24.73 -3.10
C LYS A 5 -54.43 -24.08 -4.09
N GLY A 6 -53.40 -23.45 -3.55
CA GLY A 6 -52.21 -22.98 -4.26
C GLY A 6 -51.06 -22.73 -3.29
N VAL A 7 -50.66 -23.76 -2.53
CA VAL A 7 -49.33 -23.76 -1.88
C VAL A 7 -48.34 -24.12 -2.99
N LEU A 8 -47.56 -23.15 -3.43
CA LEU A 8 -46.30 -23.40 -4.14
C LEU A 8 -45.17 -23.05 -3.17
N ALA A 9 -44.78 -24.05 -2.40
CA ALA A 9 -43.47 -24.09 -1.78
C ALA A 9 -42.48 -24.58 -2.84
N VAL A 10 -41.63 -23.67 -3.31
CA VAL A 10 -40.32 -23.95 -3.91
C VAL A 10 -39.42 -22.93 -3.21
N GLY A 11 -38.52 -23.27 -2.29
CA GLY A 11 -37.59 -24.38 -2.33
C GLY A 11 -36.27 -23.91 -2.93
N MET A 12 -35.50 -23.08 -2.20
CA MET A 12 -34.04 -23.19 -2.13
C MET A 12 -33.46 -22.18 -1.15
N VAL A 13 -32.79 -22.72 -0.14
CA VAL A 13 -31.75 -22.07 0.65
C VAL A 13 -30.66 -21.58 -0.29
N GLY A 14 -30.31 -20.30 -0.14
CA GLY A 14 -29.10 -19.71 -0.69
C GLY A 14 -28.56 -18.71 0.31
N LEU A 15 -28.04 -19.21 1.44
CA LEU A 15 -27.26 -18.42 2.37
C LEU A 15 -25.96 -18.02 1.65
N LEU A 16 -25.96 -16.87 0.97
CA LEU A 16 -24.74 -16.29 0.44
C LEU A 16 -23.96 -15.71 1.62
N VAL A 17 -23.18 -16.56 2.28
CA VAL A 17 -22.05 -16.09 3.10
C VAL A 17 -21.02 -15.59 2.10
N ALA A 18 -21.09 -14.30 1.77
CA ALA A 18 -19.97 -13.62 1.15
C ALA A 18 -18.85 -13.59 2.19
N SER A 19 -17.98 -14.60 2.17
CA SER A 19 -16.70 -14.56 2.86
C SER A 19 -15.90 -13.42 2.26
N VAL A 20 -15.93 -12.25 2.91
CA VAL A 20 -15.12 -11.10 2.55
C VAL A 20 -13.68 -11.43 2.96
N THR A 21 -12.95 -12.15 2.10
CA THR A 21 -11.49 -12.08 2.13
C THR A 21 -11.14 -10.66 1.72
N GLY A 22 -10.70 -9.86 2.71
CA GLY A 22 -10.39 -8.45 2.54
C GLY A 22 -9.18 -8.23 1.66
N TYR A 23 -9.38 -8.24 0.34
CA TYR A 23 -8.50 -7.52 -0.56
C TYR A 23 -8.90 -6.05 -0.47
N ALA A 24 -8.05 -5.23 0.13
CA ALA A 24 -8.21 -3.78 0.07
C ALA A 24 -8.30 -3.40 -1.41
N GLN A 25 -9.46 -2.89 -1.83
CA GLN A 25 -9.69 -2.48 -3.20
C GLN A 25 -8.89 -1.20 -3.46
N ASP A 26 -8.08 -1.18 -4.52
CA ASP A 26 -7.41 0.03 -4.96
C ASP A 26 -8.43 1.17 -5.13
N THR A 27 -8.16 2.28 -4.46
CA THR A 27 -8.86 3.54 -4.63
C THR A 27 -8.75 4.03 -6.07
N GLN A 28 -9.69 4.87 -6.50
CA GLN A 28 -9.62 5.50 -7.83
C GLN A 28 -8.34 6.32 -8.02
N TRP A 29 -7.79 6.90 -6.95
CA TRP A 29 -6.53 7.62 -7.00
C TRP A 29 -5.36 6.70 -7.34
N GLN A 30 -5.27 5.54 -6.68
CA GLN A 30 -4.20 4.55 -6.91
C GLN A 30 -4.21 4.05 -8.35
N LYS A 31 -5.40 3.75 -8.89
CA LYS A 31 -5.58 3.34 -10.29
C LYS A 31 -5.11 4.41 -11.29
N ASN A 32 -5.35 5.68 -10.97
CA ASN A 32 -4.95 6.80 -11.82
C ASN A 32 -3.48 7.20 -11.66
N HIS A 33 -2.81 6.77 -10.59
CA HIS A 33 -1.42 7.13 -10.28
C HIS A 33 -0.55 5.90 -9.98
N PRO A 34 -0.49 4.89 -10.85
CA PRO A 34 0.14 3.60 -10.54
C PRO A 34 1.62 3.73 -10.16
N ARG A 35 2.35 4.68 -10.77
CA ARG A 35 3.78 4.89 -10.44
C ARG A 35 4.00 5.51 -9.06
N ARG A 36 3.15 6.48 -8.72
CA ARG A 36 3.19 7.12 -7.39
C ARG A 36 2.78 6.12 -6.32
N GLU A 37 1.78 5.29 -6.64
CA GLU A 37 1.34 4.24 -5.76
C GLU A 37 2.45 3.23 -5.47
N GLU A 38 3.20 2.79 -6.48
CA GLU A 38 4.35 1.89 -6.28
C GLU A 38 5.39 2.50 -5.33
N VAL A 39 5.80 3.75 -5.54
CA VAL A 39 6.74 4.46 -4.66
C VAL A 39 6.16 4.58 -3.23
N ASN A 40 4.91 5.02 -3.09
CA ASN A 40 4.30 5.18 -1.77
C ASN A 40 4.15 3.84 -1.02
N GLN A 41 3.83 2.74 -1.71
CA GLN A 41 3.81 1.41 -1.12
C GLN A 41 5.19 0.96 -0.64
N ARG A 42 6.25 1.30 -1.40
CA ARG A 42 7.62 0.98 -1.01
C ARG A 42 8.06 1.78 0.22
N LEU A 43 7.73 3.06 0.31
CA LEU A 43 7.94 3.87 1.53
C LEU A 43 7.18 3.30 2.73
N ASP A 44 5.91 2.92 2.56
CA ASP A 44 5.09 2.34 3.63
C ASP A 44 5.67 1.01 4.13
N ASN A 45 6.12 0.15 3.22
CA ASN A 45 6.78 -1.11 3.59
C ASN A 45 8.09 -0.87 4.35
N GLN A 46 8.89 0.13 3.97
CA GLN A 46 10.12 0.50 4.66
C GLN A 46 9.84 1.04 6.07
N ASP A 47 8.86 1.93 6.21
CA ASP A 47 8.42 2.45 7.51
C ASP A 47 7.93 1.32 8.45
N HIS A 48 7.17 0.36 7.92
CA HIS A 48 6.73 -0.81 8.69
C HIS A 48 7.92 -1.66 9.17
N ARG A 49 8.93 -1.88 8.32
CA ARG A 49 10.14 -2.62 8.71
C ARG A 49 10.94 -1.87 9.78
N ILE A 50 11.21 -0.58 9.58
CA ILE A 50 11.93 0.24 10.56
C ILE A 50 11.23 0.19 11.92
N LYS A 51 9.90 0.34 11.96
CA LYS A 51 9.11 0.24 13.20
C LYS A 51 9.17 -1.14 13.84
N HIS A 52 9.13 -2.20 13.02
CA HIS A 52 9.26 -3.57 13.49
C HIS A 52 10.63 -3.81 14.13
N ASP A 53 11.70 -3.41 13.45
CA ASP A 53 13.09 -3.64 13.87
C ASP A 53 13.47 -2.81 15.11
N VAL A 54 12.89 -1.62 15.27
CA VAL A 54 13.00 -0.85 16.53
C VAL A 54 12.26 -1.54 17.68
N LYS A 55 11.12 -2.18 17.39
CA LYS A 55 10.29 -2.84 18.39
C LYS A 55 10.90 -4.16 18.87
N ASP A 56 11.48 -4.93 17.95
CA ASP A 56 12.16 -6.19 18.28
C ASP A 56 13.57 -5.99 18.86
N GLY A 57 14.13 -4.79 18.72
CA GLY A 57 15.42 -4.38 19.26
C GLY A 57 16.61 -4.68 18.35
N SER A 58 16.37 -5.12 17.11
CA SER A 58 17.40 -5.28 16.08
C SER A 58 17.90 -3.94 15.53
N MET A 59 17.14 -2.85 15.69
CA MET A 59 17.53 -1.50 15.25
C MET A 59 17.47 -0.47 16.38
N SER A 60 18.48 0.40 16.48
CA SER A 60 18.44 1.51 17.43
C SER A 60 17.50 2.64 16.98
N ARG A 61 17.01 3.44 17.93
CA ARG A 61 16.16 4.60 17.62
C ARG A 61 16.87 5.66 16.78
N ASP A 62 18.18 5.81 16.96
CA ASP A 62 18.98 6.80 16.22
C ASP A 62 19.19 6.38 14.76
N GLU A 63 19.37 5.08 14.50
CA GLU A 63 19.40 4.53 13.13
C GLU A 63 18.04 4.69 12.46
N ALA A 64 16.97 4.31 13.14
CA ALA A 64 15.61 4.48 12.63
C ALA A 64 15.28 5.94 12.28
N LYS A 65 15.74 6.90 13.09
CA LYS A 65 15.58 8.33 12.80
C LYS A 65 16.26 8.74 11.50
N LYS A 66 17.49 8.26 11.24
CA LYS A 66 18.20 8.55 9.99
C LYS A 66 17.49 7.96 8.77
N LEU A 67 17.03 6.71 8.87
CA LEU A 67 16.30 6.03 7.80
C LEU A 67 14.97 6.74 7.49
N HIS A 68 14.21 7.14 8.51
CA HIS A 68 13.00 7.93 8.31
C HIS A 68 13.26 9.32 7.70
N GLU A 69 14.40 9.95 7.98
CA GLU A 69 14.80 11.20 7.32
C GLU A 69 15.07 10.99 5.82
N GLN A 70 15.68 9.87 5.44
CA GLN A 70 15.90 9.50 4.04
C GLN A 70 14.56 9.20 3.32
N ASP A 71 13.71 8.35 3.90
CA ASP A 71 12.37 8.06 3.36
C ASP A 71 11.54 9.34 3.17
N LYS A 72 11.63 10.26 4.15
CA LYS A 72 10.96 11.56 4.06
C LYS A 72 11.52 12.41 2.91
N SER A 73 12.83 12.39 2.68
CA SER A 73 13.44 13.07 1.53
C SER A 73 12.90 12.53 0.21
N ILE A 74 12.84 11.20 0.06
CA ILE A 74 12.29 10.53 -1.13
C ILE A 74 10.81 10.91 -1.30
N ARG A 75 10.02 10.89 -0.22
CA ARG A 75 8.62 11.31 -0.24
C ARG A 75 8.46 12.75 -0.72
N HIS A 76 9.34 13.67 -0.29
CA HIS A 76 9.30 15.06 -0.73
C HIS A 76 9.67 15.22 -2.20
N GLN A 77 10.65 14.45 -2.68
CA GLN A 77 11.04 14.43 -4.08
C GLN A 77 9.91 13.90 -4.97
N GLU A 78 9.25 12.81 -4.57
CA GLU A 78 8.05 12.29 -5.24
C GLU A 78 6.95 13.36 -5.36
N GLN A 79 6.73 14.14 -4.30
CA GLN A 79 5.72 15.21 -4.33
C GLN A 79 6.14 16.36 -5.25
N ALA A 80 7.44 16.68 -5.30
CA ALA A 80 7.96 17.72 -6.16
C ALA A 80 7.83 17.32 -7.64
N ASP A 81 8.26 16.12 -7.99
CA ASP A 81 8.09 15.52 -9.32
C ASP A 81 6.60 15.53 -9.70
N ALA A 82 5.73 15.05 -8.80
CA ALA A 82 4.30 15.04 -9.03
C ALA A 82 3.69 16.42 -9.23
N ARG A 83 4.17 17.44 -8.52
CA ARG A 83 3.70 18.83 -8.70
C ARG A 83 4.11 19.40 -10.04
N HIS A 84 5.29 19.02 -10.55
CA HIS A 84 5.76 19.42 -11.87
C HIS A 84 4.94 18.77 -12.99
N ASP A 85 4.54 17.50 -12.80
CA ASP A 85 3.92 16.67 -13.82
C ASP A 85 2.41 16.44 -13.58
N ASN A 86 1.67 17.51 -13.27
CA ASN A 86 0.20 17.52 -13.14
C ASN A 86 -0.38 16.44 -12.21
N GLY A 87 0.33 16.12 -11.12
CA GLY A 87 -0.05 15.11 -10.14
C GLY A 87 0.48 13.71 -10.44
N HIS A 88 1.15 13.48 -11.57
CA HIS A 88 1.76 12.20 -11.97
C HIS A 88 3.28 12.26 -11.86
N ILE A 89 3.94 11.09 -11.87
CA ILE A 89 5.39 11.03 -12.09
C ILE A 89 5.68 10.30 -13.39
N THR A 90 6.73 10.71 -14.09
CA THR A 90 7.25 10.02 -15.26
C THR A 90 7.86 8.67 -14.89
N LYS A 91 8.10 7.84 -15.91
CA LYS A 91 8.84 6.58 -15.74
C LYS A 91 10.28 6.80 -15.28
N HIS A 92 10.90 7.91 -15.70
CA HIS A 92 12.29 8.21 -15.34
C HIS A 92 12.39 8.61 -13.86
N GLU A 93 11.49 9.49 -13.40
CA GLU A 93 11.43 9.89 -11.98
C GLU A 93 11.11 8.70 -11.09
N GLN A 94 10.14 7.86 -11.47
CA GLN A 94 9.86 6.62 -10.76
C GLN A 94 11.11 5.75 -10.63
N LYS A 95 11.85 5.52 -11.72
CA LYS A 95 13.07 4.70 -11.67
C LYS A 95 14.12 5.29 -10.72
N ARG A 96 14.27 6.61 -10.71
CA ARG A 96 15.18 7.31 -9.81
C ARG A 96 14.76 7.13 -8.34
N LEU A 97 13.49 7.41 -8.02
CA LEU A 97 12.91 7.23 -6.68
C LEU A 97 13.06 5.77 -6.21
N ASN A 98 12.73 4.79 -7.06
CA ASN A 98 12.88 3.38 -6.74
C ASN A 98 14.34 2.99 -6.45
N ASN A 99 15.32 3.61 -7.12
CA ASN A 99 16.73 3.37 -6.85
C ASN A 99 17.17 3.97 -5.50
N GLU A 100 16.66 5.15 -5.14
CA GLU A 100 16.89 5.77 -3.84
C GLU A 100 16.27 4.91 -2.72
N GLU A 101 15.03 4.44 -2.89
CA GLU A 101 14.40 3.49 -1.96
C GLU A 101 15.14 2.16 -1.87
N ASN A 102 15.70 1.66 -2.98
CA ASN A 102 16.54 0.47 -2.93
C ASN A 102 17.78 0.71 -2.05
N HIS A 103 18.38 1.90 -2.10
CA HIS A 103 19.50 2.23 -1.24
C HIS A 103 19.11 2.23 0.24
N VAL A 104 18.02 2.91 0.60
CA VAL A 104 17.48 2.90 1.97
C VAL A 104 17.13 1.49 2.41
N ASN A 105 16.50 0.69 1.55
CA ASN A 105 16.18 -0.70 1.82
C ASN A 105 17.41 -1.57 2.11
N HIS A 106 18.54 -1.32 1.45
CA HIS A 106 19.81 -1.97 1.79
C HIS A 106 20.32 -1.52 3.16
N GLU A 107 20.24 -0.22 3.49
CA GLU A 107 20.63 0.29 4.81
C GLU A 107 19.80 -0.36 5.93
N ILE A 108 18.47 -0.44 5.80
CA ILE A 108 17.58 -1.16 6.73
C ILE A 108 18.06 -2.61 6.91
N SER A 109 18.38 -3.30 5.81
CA SER A 109 18.77 -4.71 5.85
C SER A 109 20.17 -4.94 6.44
N SER A 110 21.03 -3.91 6.41
CA SER A 110 22.37 -3.96 7.01
C SER A 110 22.41 -3.56 8.49
N ALA A 111 21.34 -2.94 8.99
CA ALA A 111 21.20 -2.55 10.39
C ALA A 111 20.68 -3.68 11.28
N GLN A 112 20.14 -4.75 10.69
CA GLN A 112 19.71 -5.99 11.35
C GLN A 112 20.89 -6.93 11.62
#